data_AF-A0A7J6DK72-F1
#
_entry.id   AF-A0A7J6DK72-F1
#
_cell.length_a   1.000
_cell.length_b   1.000
_cell.length_c   1.000
_cell.angle_alpha   90.00
_cell.angle_beta   90.00
_cell.angle_gamma   90.00
#
_symmetry.space_group_name_H-M   'P 1'
#
loop_
_entity.id
_entity.type
_entity.pdbx_description
1 polymer ?
#
loop_
_entity_poly.entity_id
_entity_poly.type
_entity_poly.pdbx_seq_one_letter_code
_entity_poly.pdbx_strand_id
1 'polypeptide(L)'
;MEKGKALSAITDSLTKLNFNIGSNSQYPITTSHVSRKTWEKRRPPSLVSLCLGLIGKHLEDIILDLDAIAGNFPADIKIAMAAIARRRKLLNDEVIVSLADSSWEFLDISGSDVSDIGLVKVAEICKFLRAVDISRCSRITSGGVSDLVQHCHSLETLRCGGCPRSDYTARWCLDIFKPKLHNMEGDSWEELVTAEFVNGAKSLRWLVWPKIDKATLEMYATECPRIVVNPKPSPFGFRGTKVPREALPDVALDDPAVEDIDPKTWVLYGSVPKAMPPLLSSPVELSMAEKFRLAFVERDNRLAPKRAKNIRQHQRRAERDPVPKRADHSCIYKLGIHASNVTLSKKDQDKKDDKQDHQK
;
A
#
# COMPACT_ATOMS: atom_id res chain seq x y z
N MET A 1 -18.53 41.69 -47.39
CA MET A 1 -18.91 40.39 -47.99
C MET A 1 -17.67 39.51 -48.04
N GLU A 2 -17.84 38.19 -47.92
CA GLU A 2 -16.80 37.14 -47.80
C GLU A 2 -16.32 36.72 -46.40
N LYS A 3 -17.22 36.18 -45.57
CA LYS A 3 -16.86 35.16 -44.56
C LYS A 3 -17.86 33.98 -44.47
N GLY A 4 -18.73 33.81 -45.47
CA GLY A 4 -19.83 32.83 -45.45
C GLY A 4 -19.66 31.58 -46.33
N LYS A 5 -18.63 31.48 -47.19
CA LYS A 5 -18.50 30.38 -48.17
C LYS A 5 -17.51 29.27 -47.82
N ALA A 6 -16.72 29.41 -46.76
CA ALA A 6 -15.74 28.38 -46.37
C ALA A 6 -16.32 27.29 -45.45
N LEU A 7 -17.44 27.54 -44.75
CA LEU A 7 -18.03 26.57 -43.82
C LEU A 7 -18.91 25.50 -44.50
N SER A 8 -19.41 25.73 -45.71
CA SER A 8 -20.23 24.74 -46.44
C SER A 8 -19.40 23.68 -47.17
N ALA A 9 -18.13 23.96 -47.49
CA ALA A 9 -17.26 23.02 -48.20
C ALA A 9 -16.67 21.92 -47.29
N ILE A 10 -16.57 22.17 -45.98
CA ILE A 10 -16.03 21.20 -45.01
C ILE A 10 -17.11 20.21 -44.55
N THR A 11 -18.38 20.63 -44.58
CA THR A 11 -19.54 19.81 -44.17
C THR A 11 -19.93 18.75 -45.22
N ASP A 12 -19.66 18.99 -46.50
CA ASP A 12 -19.94 18.04 -47.59
C ASP A 12 -18.88 16.95 -47.81
N SER A 13 -17.70 17.05 -47.18
CA SER A 13 -16.65 16.01 -47.25
C SER A 13 -16.74 14.96 -46.14
N LEU A 14 -17.46 15.23 -45.05
CA LEU A 14 -17.62 14.30 -43.93
C LEU A 14 -18.81 13.33 -44.10
N THR A 15 -19.69 13.56 -45.07
CA THR A 15 -20.85 12.69 -45.37
C THR A 15 -20.54 11.59 -46.39
N LYS A 16 -19.30 11.52 -46.92
CA LYS A 16 -18.89 10.60 -48.01
C LYS A 16 -17.99 9.43 -47.63
N LEU A 17 -17.74 9.17 -46.34
CA LEU A 17 -17.02 7.97 -45.90
C LEU A 17 -17.90 7.09 -45.02
N ASN A 18 -18.96 6.58 -45.65
CA ASN A 18 -19.75 5.46 -45.16
C ASN A 18 -19.47 4.27 -46.10
N PHE A 19 -18.76 3.24 -45.62
CA PHE A 19 -18.72 1.93 -46.26
C PHE A 19 -18.83 0.86 -45.16
N ASN A 20 -20.05 0.44 -44.86
CA ASN A 20 -20.75 -0.75 -45.38
C ASN A 20 -20.22 -2.08 -44.82
N ILE A 21 -21.10 -2.71 -44.04
CA ILE A 21 -20.97 -4.05 -43.46
C ILE A 21 -21.54 -5.07 -44.46
N GLY A 22 -20.84 -6.20 -44.63
CA GLY A 22 -21.27 -7.43 -45.33
C GLY A 22 -20.15 -7.97 -46.24
N SER A 23 -19.81 -9.25 -46.33
CA SER A 23 -20.44 -10.50 -45.88
C SER A 23 -19.47 -11.69 -46.09
N ASN A 24 -19.69 -12.77 -45.32
CA ASN A 24 -19.41 -14.19 -45.63
C ASN A 24 -17.97 -14.71 -45.82
N SER A 25 -17.49 -15.41 -44.79
CA SER A 25 -16.80 -16.71 -44.95
C SER A 25 -17.22 -17.62 -43.80
N GLN A 26 -17.87 -18.73 -44.13
CA GLN A 26 -18.33 -19.78 -43.21
C GLN A 26 -17.16 -20.69 -42.83
N TYR A 27 -16.69 -20.67 -41.58
CA TYR A 27 -16.20 -21.84 -40.83
C TYR A 27 -16.28 -21.54 -39.31
N PRO A 28 -16.62 -22.52 -38.44
CA PRO A 28 -16.95 -22.25 -37.06
C PRO A 28 -15.68 -22.16 -36.20
N ILE A 29 -15.43 -20.99 -35.60
CA ILE A 29 -14.43 -20.85 -34.54
C ILE A 29 -15.10 -20.20 -33.33
N THR A 30 -15.09 -20.97 -32.25
CA THR A 30 -15.58 -20.67 -30.91
C THR A 30 -14.95 -19.37 -30.39
N THR A 31 -15.73 -18.30 -30.29
CA THR A 31 -15.28 -17.04 -29.67
C THR A 31 -15.94 -16.86 -28.31
N SER A 32 -15.11 -16.97 -27.28
CA SER A 32 -15.36 -16.54 -25.92
C SER A 32 -15.84 -15.09 -25.87
N HIS A 33 -16.87 -14.84 -25.06
CA HIS A 33 -17.38 -13.50 -24.77
C HIS A 33 -16.33 -12.66 -24.03
N VAL A 34 -15.47 -11.98 -24.78
CA VAL A 34 -14.71 -10.84 -24.26
C VAL A 34 -15.67 -9.67 -24.13
N SER A 35 -16.03 -9.35 -22.89
CA SER A 35 -16.89 -8.21 -22.57
C SER A 35 -16.22 -6.92 -23.06
N ARG A 36 -16.76 -6.35 -24.14
CA ARG A 36 -16.39 -5.01 -24.64
C ARG A 36 -16.79 -3.98 -23.58
N LYS A 37 -15.86 -3.59 -22.71
CA LYS A 37 -16.01 -2.37 -21.90
C LYS A 37 -16.07 -1.18 -22.87
N THR A 38 -17.25 -0.58 -22.94
CA THR A 38 -17.56 0.66 -23.65
C THR A 38 -16.58 1.76 -23.26
N TRP A 39 -16.06 2.47 -24.27
CA TRP A 39 -15.17 3.62 -24.09
C TRP A 39 -15.95 4.82 -23.52
N GLU A 40 -16.12 4.84 -22.21
CA GLU A 40 -16.52 6.06 -21.51
C GLU A 40 -15.38 7.08 -21.54
N LYS A 41 -15.73 8.36 -21.79
CA LYS A 41 -14.80 9.50 -21.80
C LYS A 41 -14.02 9.52 -20.48
N ARG A 42 -12.76 9.06 -20.52
CA ARG A 42 -11.94 8.89 -19.32
C ARG A 42 -11.52 10.25 -18.79
N ARG A 43 -11.76 10.48 -17.50
CA ARG A 43 -11.29 11.66 -16.76
C ARG A 43 -9.75 11.68 -16.80
N PRO A 44 -9.11 12.87 -16.82
CA PRO A 44 -7.66 12.93 -16.70
C PRO A 44 -7.24 12.31 -15.36
N PRO A 45 -6.12 11.57 -15.35
CA PRO A 45 -5.61 10.94 -14.13
C PRO A 45 -5.25 12.01 -13.09
N SER A 46 -5.53 11.72 -11.82
CA SER A 46 -5.18 12.63 -10.74
C SER A 46 -3.65 12.74 -10.57
N LEU A 47 -3.19 13.83 -9.95
CA LEU A 47 -1.76 13.96 -9.60
C LEU A 47 -1.31 12.83 -8.67
N VAL A 48 -2.17 12.38 -7.76
CA VAL A 48 -1.89 11.23 -6.88
C VAL A 48 -1.68 9.98 -7.71
N SER A 49 -2.56 9.70 -8.67
CA SER A 49 -2.45 8.54 -9.57
C SER A 49 -1.17 8.61 -10.42
N LEU A 50 -0.79 9.80 -10.90
CA LEU A 50 0.50 10.06 -11.58
C LEU A 50 1.70 9.73 -10.69
N CYS A 51 1.71 10.24 -9.46
CA CYS A 51 2.79 9.99 -8.50
C CYS A 51 2.86 8.50 -8.13
N LEU A 52 1.73 7.85 -7.87
CA LEU A 52 1.67 6.42 -7.58
C LEU A 52 2.13 5.57 -8.76
N GLY A 53 1.82 5.95 -10.00
CA GLY A 53 2.36 5.29 -11.19
C GLY A 53 3.89 5.41 -11.27
N LEU A 54 4.44 6.59 -10.97
CA LEU A 54 5.90 6.80 -10.95
C LEU A 54 6.58 6.01 -9.82
N ILE A 55 6.06 6.09 -8.60
CA ILE A 55 6.52 5.30 -7.45
C ILE A 55 6.43 3.82 -7.80
N GLY A 56 5.31 3.40 -8.36
CA GLY A 56 5.05 2.02 -8.74
C GLY A 56 6.03 1.50 -9.78
N LYS A 57 6.43 2.32 -10.75
CA LYS A 57 7.46 2.00 -11.74
C LYS A 57 8.85 1.84 -11.12
N HIS A 58 9.20 2.71 -10.17
CA HIS A 58 10.50 2.74 -9.50
C HIS A 58 10.52 2.06 -8.13
N LEU A 59 9.53 1.22 -7.84
CA LEU A 59 9.34 0.65 -6.51
C LEU A 59 10.55 -0.17 -6.04
N GLU A 60 11.23 -0.88 -6.94
CA GLU A 60 12.45 -1.66 -6.61
C GLU A 60 13.57 -0.77 -6.07
N ASP A 61 13.74 0.42 -6.64
CA ASP A 61 14.74 1.40 -6.18
C ASP A 61 14.33 2.00 -4.82
N ILE A 62 13.03 2.15 -4.58
CA ILE A 62 12.47 2.81 -3.38
C ILE A 62 12.40 1.85 -2.18
N ILE A 63 12.25 0.54 -2.41
CA ILE A 63 12.07 -0.46 -1.34
C ILE A 63 13.19 -0.41 -0.30
N LEU A 64 14.43 -0.13 -0.72
CA LEU A 64 15.59 -0.08 0.16
C LEU A 64 15.53 1.05 1.20
N ASP A 65 14.81 2.13 0.92
CA ASP A 65 14.67 3.29 1.80
C ASP A 65 13.28 3.39 2.42
N LEU A 66 12.44 2.36 2.20
CA LEU A 66 11.01 2.44 2.51
C LEU A 66 10.75 2.58 4.01
N ASP A 67 11.57 1.96 4.85
CA ASP A 67 11.53 2.09 6.31
C ASP A 67 11.74 3.55 6.77
N ALA A 68 12.63 4.28 6.10
CA ALA A 68 12.94 5.68 6.42
C ALA A 68 11.87 6.65 5.92
N ILE A 69 11.28 6.39 4.74
CA ILE A 69 10.36 7.34 4.11
C ILE A 69 8.88 7.04 4.36
N ALA A 70 8.50 5.78 4.63
CA ALA A 70 7.09 5.38 4.70
C ALA A 70 6.29 6.07 5.80
N GLY A 71 6.94 6.48 6.89
CA GLY A 71 6.31 7.27 7.95
C GLY A 71 5.73 8.60 7.48
N ASN A 72 6.16 9.11 6.32
CA ASN A 72 5.66 10.36 5.74
C ASN A 72 4.48 10.15 4.77
N PHE A 73 4.18 8.91 4.38
CA PHE A 73 3.11 8.64 3.44
C PHE A 73 1.75 8.52 4.15
N PRO A 74 0.70 9.13 3.57
CA PRO A 74 -0.68 8.85 3.97
C PRO A 74 -1.04 7.36 3.83
N ALA A 75 -2.02 6.90 4.60
CA ALA A 75 -2.43 5.49 4.64
C ALA A 75 -2.94 4.94 3.30
N ASP A 76 -3.65 5.76 2.52
CA ASP A 76 -4.13 5.45 1.16
C ASP A 76 -2.98 5.27 0.17
N ILE A 77 -1.91 6.06 0.32
CA ILE A 77 -0.68 5.90 -0.47
C ILE A 77 0.05 4.62 -0.08
N LYS A 78 0.16 4.33 1.22
CA LYS A 78 0.81 3.10 1.71
C LYS A 78 0.11 1.83 1.23
N ILE A 79 -1.23 1.79 1.28
CA ILE A 79 -1.98 0.61 0.80
C ILE A 79 -1.88 0.47 -0.74
N ALA A 80 -1.86 1.59 -1.48
CA ALA A 80 -1.61 1.55 -2.92
C ALA A 80 -0.20 1.03 -3.24
N MET A 81 0.82 1.45 -2.48
CA MET A 81 2.18 0.92 -2.61
C MET A 81 2.25 -0.57 -2.31
N ALA A 82 1.55 -1.06 -1.27
CA ALA A 82 1.48 -2.48 -0.95
C ALA A 82 0.81 -3.28 -2.07
N ALA A 83 -0.27 -2.75 -2.66
CA ALA A 83 -0.95 -3.34 -3.81
C ALA A 83 -0.02 -3.44 -5.04
N ILE A 84 0.74 -2.38 -5.33
CA ILE A 84 1.73 -2.39 -6.42
C ILE A 84 2.84 -3.41 -6.14
N ALA A 85 3.41 -3.41 -4.92
CA ALA A 85 4.44 -4.36 -4.51
C ALA A 85 3.97 -5.81 -4.71
N ARG A 86 2.74 -6.13 -4.28
CA ARG A 86 2.15 -7.46 -4.43
C ARG A 86 2.04 -7.86 -5.90
N ARG A 87 1.48 -6.99 -6.75
CA ARG A 87 1.29 -7.25 -8.18
C ARG A 87 2.60 -7.36 -8.95
N ARG A 88 3.66 -6.70 -8.47
CA ARG A 88 5.04 -6.82 -8.99
C ARG A 88 5.85 -7.97 -8.40
N LYS A 89 5.29 -8.73 -7.45
CA LYS A 89 5.99 -9.80 -6.69
C LYS A 89 7.19 -9.29 -5.89
N LEU A 90 7.09 -8.08 -5.37
CA LEU A 90 8.09 -7.45 -4.51
C LEU A 90 7.65 -7.38 -3.04
N LEU A 91 6.41 -7.80 -2.74
CA LEU A 91 5.89 -7.77 -1.38
C LEU A 91 6.44 -8.93 -0.55
N ASN A 92 7.15 -8.59 0.52
CA ASN A 92 7.71 -9.50 1.53
C ASN A 92 7.51 -8.89 2.93
N ASP A 93 8.03 -9.54 3.97
CA ASP A 93 7.87 -9.12 5.36
C ASP A 93 8.38 -7.69 5.63
N GLU A 94 9.54 -7.32 5.10
CA GLU A 94 10.13 -5.99 5.29
C GLU A 94 9.27 -4.90 4.66
N VAL A 95 8.87 -5.11 3.40
CA VAL A 95 8.07 -4.14 2.65
C VAL A 95 6.70 -3.94 3.29
N ILE A 96 5.99 -5.03 3.67
CA ILE A 96 4.65 -4.89 4.23
C ILE A 96 4.67 -4.26 5.63
N VAL A 97 5.70 -4.55 6.44
CA VAL A 97 5.84 -3.96 7.78
C VAL A 97 6.15 -2.47 7.69
N SER A 98 7.03 -2.06 6.77
CA SER A 98 7.32 -0.63 6.56
C SER A 98 6.10 0.16 6.07
N LEU A 99 5.23 -0.48 5.29
CA LEU A 99 4.00 0.14 4.77
C LEU A 99 2.81 0.05 5.72
N ALA A 100 2.87 -0.77 6.78
CA ALA A 100 1.74 -1.00 7.65
C ALA A 100 1.21 0.31 8.25
N ASP A 101 -0.12 0.42 8.33
CA ASP A 101 -0.79 1.60 8.88
C ASP A 101 -1.97 1.16 9.74
N SER A 102 -2.13 1.78 10.92
CA SER A 102 -3.16 1.39 11.88
C SER A 102 -4.57 1.60 11.35
N SER A 103 -4.75 2.47 10.34
CA SER A 103 -6.05 2.77 9.73
C SER A 103 -6.51 1.73 8.68
N TRP A 104 -5.71 0.72 8.37
CA TRP A 104 -6.07 -0.28 7.36
C TRP A 104 -7.24 -1.18 7.79
N GLU A 105 -8.28 -1.22 6.95
CA GLU A 105 -9.41 -2.15 7.08
C GLU A 105 -9.30 -3.37 6.15
N PHE A 106 -8.53 -3.25 5.07
CA PHE A 106 -8.41 -4.29 4.05
C PHE A 106 -6.94 -4.54 3.71
N LEU A 107 -6.56 -5.81 3.58
CA LEU A 107 -5.20 -6.19 3.25
C LEU A 107 -5.21 -7.34 2.25
N ASP A 108 -4.67 -7.09 1.05
CA ASP A 108 -4.35 -8.14 0.08
C ASP A 108 -2.85 -8.40 0.13
N ILE A 109 -2.45 -9.60 0.55
CA ILE A 109 -1.07 -10.08 0.43
C ILE A 109 -1.00 -11.35 -0.43
N SER A 110 -2.05 -11.64 -1.20
CA SER A 110 -2.17 -12.89 -1.95
C SER A 110 -1.02 -13.10 -2.93
N GLY A 111 -0.44 -14.31 -2.91
CA GLY A 111 0.67 -14.70 -3.78
C GLY A 111 1.99 -13.97 -3.52
N SER A 112 2.12 -13.30 -2.37
CA SER A 112 3.36 -12.63 -1.95
C SER A 112 4.34 -13.57 -1.21
N ASP A 113 5.53 -13.06 -0.89
CA ASP A 113 6.55 -13.76 -0.09
C ASP A 113 6.47 -13.42 1.41
N VAL A 114 5.34 -12.85 1.85
CA VAL A 114 5.06 -12.57 3.27
C VAL A 114 4.92 -13.89 4.05
N SER A 115 5.54 -13.94 5.23
CA SER A 115 5.53 -15.05 6.17
C SER A 115 4.68 -14.74 7.40
N ASP A 116 4.55 -15.73 8.30
CA ASP A 116 3.88 -15.52 9.60
C ASP A 116 4.48 -14.34 10.40
N ILE A 117 5.80 -14.09 10.27
CA ILE A 117 6.49 -13.00 10.98
C ILE A 117 6.03 -11.64 10.46
N GLY A 118 5.91 -11.46 9.15
CA GLY A 118 5.38 -10.24 8.57
C GLY A 118 3.90 -10.06 8.93
N LEU A 119 3.11 -11.13 8.82
CA LEU A 119 1.68 -11.10 9.11
C LEU A 119 1.38 -10.72 10.58
N VAL A 120 2.10 -11.28 11.55
CA VAL A 120 1.89 -10.94 12.97
C VAL A 120 2.23 -9.48 13.25
N LYS A 121 3.35 -8.95 12.73
CA LYS A 121 3.70 -7.54 12.89
C LYS A 121 2.67 -6.61 12.26
N VAL A 122 2.16 -6.97 11.08
CA VAL A 122 1.07 -6.21 10.46
C VAL A 122 -0.19 -6.26 11.31
N ALA A 123 -0.55 -7.42 11.87
CA ALA A 123 -1.69 -7.56 12.79
C ALA A 123 -1.47 -6.82 14.12
N GLU A 124 -0.22 -6.65 14.55
CA GLU A 124 0.16 -5.83 15.71
C GLU A 124 -0.12 -4.34 15.47
N ILE A 125 0.07 -3.86 14.24
CA ILE A 125 -0.14 -2.46 13.84
C ILE A 125 -1.59 -2.20 13.42
N CYS A 126 -2.14 -3.05 12.56
CA CYS A 126 -3.40 -2.87 11.84
C CYS A 126 -4.58 -3.52 12.58
N LYS A 127 -4.92 -3.03 13.78
CA LYS A 127 -5.96 -3.63 14.64
C LYS A 127 -7.37 -3.62 14.06
N PHE A 128 -7.63 -2.76 13.07
CA PHE A 128 -8.94 -2.56 12.47
C PHE A 128 -9.15 -3.35 11.16
N LEU A 129 -8.28 -4.32 10.84
CA LEU A 129 -8.48 -5.18 9.67
C LEU A 129 -9.82 -5.93 9.74
N ARG A 130 -10.58 -5.84 8.64
CA ARG A 130 -11.90 -6.45 8.44
C ARG A 130 -11.88 -7.50 7.34
N ALA A 131 -11.04 -7.36 6.31
CA ALA A 131 -10.80 -8.42 5.34
C ALA A 131 -9.32 -8.59 5.01
N VAL A 132 -8.87 -9.84 5.00
CA VAL A 132 -7.49 -10.20 4.64
C VAL A 132 -7.49 -11.30 3.59
N ASP A 133 -6.67 -11.14 2.56
CA ASP A 133 -6.41 -12.16 1.54
C ASP A 133 -4.98 -12.71 1.65
N ILE A 134 -4.88 -13.96 2.10
CA ILE A 134 -3.64 -14.74 2.20
C ILE A 134 -3.59 -15.87 1.16
N SER A 135 -4.44 -15.83 0.14
CA SER A 135 -4.50 -16.85 -0.90
C SER A 135 -3.16 -16.94 -1.62
N ARG A 136 -2.74 -18.15 -1.99
CA ARG A 136 -1.49 -18.42 -2.71
C ARG A 136 -0.21 -18.04 -1.96
N CYS A 137 -0.27 -17.68 -0.68
CA CYS A 137 0.92 -17.46 0.14
C CYS A 137 1.50 -18.81 0.61
N SER A 138 2.76 -19.08 0.29
CA SER A 138 3.43 -20.35 0.65
C SER A 138 4.14 -20.30 2.01
N ARG A 139 4.30 -19.12 2.61
CA ARG A 139 5.03 -18.93 3.88
C ARG A 139 4.14 -18.60 5.07
N ILE A 140 2.82 -18.53 4.86
CA ILE A 140 1.83 -18.30 5.90
C ILE A 140 1.24 -19.64 6.35
N THR A 141 1.24 -19.87 7.66
CA THR A 141 0.72 -21.08 8.31
C THR A 141 -0.49 -20.77 9.17
N SER A 142 -1.08 -21.80 9.79
CA SER A 142 -2.17 -21.62 10.75
C SER A 142 -1.71 -20.82 11.98
N GLY A 143 -0.41 -20.82 12.31
CA GLY A 143 0.16 -19.97 13.37
C GLY A 143 -0.05 -18.49 13.08
N GLY A 144 0.40 -18.01 11.90
CA GLY A 144 0.19 -16.62 11.51
C GLY A 144 -1.29 -16.22 11.39
N VAL A 145 -2.16 -17.15 10.97
CA VAL A 145 -3.61 -16.91 10.99
C VAL A 145 -4.16 -16.82 12.42
N SER A 146 -3.65 -17.64 13.35
CA SER A 146 -4.00 -17.57 14.78
C SER A 146 -3.64 -16.20 15.35
N ASP A 147 -2.42 -15.72 15.09
CA ASP A 147 -1.97 -14.41 15.55
C ASP A 147 -2.77 -13.27 14.91
N LEU A 148 -3.12 -13.41 13.63
CA LEU A 148 -3.97 -12.45 12.92
C LEU A 148 -5.33 -12.31 13.62
N VAL A 149 -6.02 -13.41 13.92
CA VAL A 149 -7.34 -13.37 14.57
C VAL A 149 -7.29 -12.98 16.03
N GLN A 150 -6.17 -13.20 16.72
CA GLN A 150 -5.94 -12.75 18.09
C GLN A 150 -5.78 -11.24 18.18
N HIS A 151 -5.16 -10.62 17.18
CA HIS A 151 -4.92 -9.17 17.19
C HIS A 151 -6.02 -8.37 16.48
N CYS A 152 -6.59 -8.90 15.40
CA CYS A 152 -7.58 -8.22 14.55
C CYS A 152 -8.99 -8.69 14.89
N HIS A 153 -9.52 -8.20 16.01
CA HIS A 153 -10.83 -8.57 16.56
C HIS A 153 -12.01 -8.20 15.64
N SER A 154 -11.80 -7.29 14.69
CA SER A 154 -12.80 -6.86 13.70
C SER A 154 -12.74 -7.65 12.39
N LEU A 155 -11.90 -8.69 12.30
CA LEU A 155 -11.76 -9.47 11.07
C LEU A 155 -13.05 -10.23 10.76
N GLU A 156 -13.70 -9.85 9.66
CA GLU A 156 -14.96 -10.43 9.17
C GLU A 156 -14.76 -11.40 8.01
N THR A 157 -13.73 -11.19 7.19
CA THR A 157 -13.48 -11.98 5.99
C THR A 157 -12.02 -12.44 5.91
N LEU A 158 -11.82 -13.74 5.71
CA LEU A 158 -10.53 -14.32 5.40
C LEU A 158 -10.61 -15.00 4.03
N ARG A 159 -9.66 -14.71 3.16
CA ARG A 159 -9.50 -15.44 1.90
C ARG A 159 -8.21 -16.25 1.92
N CYS A 160 -8.29 -17.50 1.50
CA CYS A 160 -7.17 -18.44 1.56
C CYS A 160 -7.26 -19.52 0.48
N GLY A 161 -6.23 -20.36 0.43
CA GLY A 161 -6.10 -21.45 -0.51
C GLY A 161 -5.46 -21.05 -1.84
N GLY A 162 -5.63 -21.88 -2.86
CA GLY A 162 -5.09 -21.62 -4.21
C GLY A 162 -3.63 -22.02 -4.41
N CYS A 163 -2.98 -22.59 -3.39
CA CYS A 163 -1.74 -23.35 -3.50
C CYS A 163 -1.70 -24.43 -2.39
N PRO A 164 -0.92 -25.53 -2.54
CA PRO A 164 -0.95 -26.65 -1.62
C PRO A 164 -0.72 -26.28 -0.14
N ARG A 165 0.18 -25.32 0.11
CA ARG A 165 0.49 -24.85 1.46
C ARG A 165 -0.62 -23.99 2.04
N SER A 166 -1.17 -23.05 1.28
CA SER A 166 -2.29 -22.22 1.72
C SER A 166 -3.57 -23.06 1.92
N ASP A 167 -3.82 -24.07 1.08
CA ASP A 167 -4.92 -25.03 1.26
C ASP A 167 -4.74 -25.87 2.54
N TYR A 168 -3.49 -26.26 2.84
CA TYR A 168 -3.17 -26.93 4.11
C TYR A 168 -3.41 -26.02 5.32
N THR A 169 -2.91 -24.78 5.25
CA THR A 169 -3.14 -23.76 6.28
C THR A 169 -4.63 -23.57 6.54
N ALA A 170 -5.43 -23.42 5.47
CA ALA A 170 -6.87 -23.24 5.57
C ALA A 170 -7.54 -24.39 6.33
N ARG A 171 -7.22 -25.66 6.02
CA ARG A 171 -7.75 -26.83 6.76
C ARG A 171 -7.47 -26.76 8.25
N TRP A 172 -6.24 -26.44 8.62
CA TRP A 172 -5.81 -26.37 10.01
C TRP A 172 -6.39 -25.18 10.78
N CYS A 173 -6.82 -24.13 10.09
CA CYS A 173 -7.46 -23.00 10.74
C CYS A 173 -8.86 -23.34 11.28
N LEU A 174 -9.46 -24.47 10.89
CA LEU A 174 -10.73 -24.91 11.44
C LEU A 174 -10.70 -24.99 12.97
N ASP A 175 -9.64 -25.55 13.55
CA ASP A 175 -9.48 -25.66 15.01
C ASP A 175 -9.31 -24.30 15.71
N ILE A 176 -8.77 -23.31 15.00
CA ILE A 176 -8.66 -21.92 15.48
C ILE A 176 -10.05 -21.26 15.50
N PHE A 177 -10.87 -21.57 14.50
CA PHE A 177 -12.17 -20.92 14.32
C PHE A 177 -13.30 -21.55 15.15
N LYS A 178 -13.08 -22.76 15.67
CA LYS A 178 -14.01 -23.40 16.60
C LYS A 178 -14.27 -22.48 17.80
N PRO A 179 -15.53 -22.31 18.22
CA PRO A 179 -15.81 -21.68 19.48
C PRO A 179 -15.23 -22.56 20.60
N LYS A 180 -14.19 -22.08 21.29
CA LYS A 180 -13.70 -22.71 22.51
C LYS A 180 -14.72 -22.46 23.62
N LEU A 181 -15.45 -23.51 24.02
CA LEU A 181 -16.23 -23.51 25.25
C LEU A 181 -15.22 -23.67 26.40
N HIS A 182 -14.99 -22.61 27.17
CA HIS A 182 -14.22 -22.75 28.40
C HIS A 182 -15.03 -23.62 29.38
N ASN A 183 -14.41 -24.66 29.96
CA ASN A 183 -14.99 -25.34 31.12
C ASN A 183 -15.23 -24.27 32.19
N MET A 184 -16.49 -24.13 32.62
CA MET A 184 -16.87 -23.28 33.73
C MET A 184 -16.48 -23.94 35.05
N GLU A 185 -15.18 -24.13 35.28
CA GLU A 185 -14.62 -24.51 36.58
C GLU A 185 -14.27 -23.23 37.33
N GLY A 186 -15.30 -22.56 37.85
CA GLY A 186 -15.18 -21.40 38.72
C GLY A 186 -16.46 -21.24 39.51
N ASP A 187 -16.44 -21.64 40.79
CA ASP A 187 -17.62 -21.63 41.69
C ASP A 187 -18.07 -20.22 42.12
N SER A 188 -17.70 -19.17 41.41
CA SER A 188 -18.07 -17.80 41.75
C SER A 188 -18.32 -16.94 40.51
N TRP A 189 -19.56 -16.49 40.37
CA TRP A 189 -20.01 -15.55 39.34
C TRP A 189 -19.42 -14.13 39.51
N GLU A 190 -18.76 -13.85 40.63
CA GLU A 190 -18.24 -12.52 40.98
C GLU A 190 -16.77 -12.30 40.54
N GLU A 191 -16.07 -13.35 40.10
CA GLU A 191 -14.67 -13.28 39.62
C GLU A 191 -14.53 -13.27 38.09
N LEU A 192 -15.61 -12.97 37.35
CA LEU A 192 -15.58 -12.75 35.90
C LEU A 192 -14.99 -11.38 35.56
N VAL A 193 -13.75 -11.12 35.98
CA VAL A 193 -12.94 -9.98 35.52
C VAL A 193 -12.56 -10.26 34.07
N THR A 194 -13.37 -9.76 33.12
CA THR A 194 -13.08 -9.24 31.76
C THR A 194 -11.89 -9.71 30.89
N ALA A 195 -11.09 -10.69 31.29
CA ALA A 195 -9.79 -11.02 30.69
C ALA A 195 -9.77 -12.36 29.93
N GLU A 196 -10.80 -13.20 30.04
CA GLU A 196 -10.75 -14.57 29.48
C GLU A 196 -11.69 -14.83 28.28
N PHE A 197 -12.27 -13.79 27.69
CA PHE A 197 -13.09 -13.95 26.47
C PHE A 197 -12.27 -13.94 25.16
N VAL A 198 -10.94 -13.82 25.21
CA VAL A 198 -10.07 -13.62 24.05
C VAL A 198 -9.48 -14.95 23.60
N ASN A 199 -10.18 -15.74 22.79
CA ASN A 199 -9.51 -16.82 22.06
C ASN A 199 -10.27 -17.45 20.87
N GLY A 200 -11.01 -16.64 20.10
CA GLY A 200 -11.62 -17.14 18.87
C GLY A 200 -11.86 -16.01 17.88
N ALA A 201 -11.83 -16.35 16.59
CA ALA A 201 -12.13 -15.46 15.46
C ALA A 201 -13.63 -15.04 15.44
N LYS A 202 -14.13 -14.46 16.54
CA LYS A 202 -15.56 -14.24 16.85
C LYS A 202 -16.28 -13.32 15.86
N SER A 203 -15.52 -12.48 15.15
CA SER A 203 -16.06 -11.59 14.11
C SER A 203 -16.03 -12.23 12.72
N LEU A 204 -15.24 -13.29 12.50
CA LEU A 204 -15.03 -13.89 11.19
C LEU A 204 -16.29 -14.56 10.68
N ARG A 205 -16.91 -14.04 9.62
CA ARG A 205 -18.18 -14.53 9.07
C ARG A 205 -18.02 -15.17 7.70
N TRP A 206 -16.99 -14.77 6.95
CA TRP A 206 -16.83 -15.15 5.57
C TRP A 206 -15.46 -15.80 5.36
N LEU A 207 -15.45 -17.02 4.81
CA LEU A 207 -14.24 -17.69 4.37
C LEU A 207 -14.32 -17.87 2.86
N VAL A 208 -13.38 -17.28 2.12
CA VAL A 208 -13.28 -17.46 0.67
C VAL A 208 -12.16 -18.44 0.39
N TRP A 209 -12.53 -19.65 -0.05
CA TRP A 209 -11.62 -20.73 -0.37
C TRP A 209 -12.16 -21.54 -1.57
N PRO A 210 -11.92 -21.07 -2.82
CA PRO A 210 -12.63 -21.57 -3.99
C PRO A 210 -12.43 -23.06 -4.32
N LYS A 211 -11.30 -23.65 -3.92
CA LYS A 211 -10.92 -25.04 -4.21
C LYS A 211 -10.96 -25.95 -2.98
N ILE A 212 -11.82 -25.64 -2.02
CA ILE A 212 -12.07 -26.51 -0.85
C ILE A 212 -12.63 -27.87 -1.28
N ASP A 213 -12.14 -28.96 -0.68
CA ASP A 213 -12.70 -30.29 -0.91
C ASP A 213 -14.01 -30.50 -0.14
N LYS A 214 -14.82 -31.44 -0.60
CA LYS A 214 -16.17 -31.65 -0.05
C LYS A 214 -16.14 -32.05 1.43
N ALA A 215 -15.19 -32.88 1.86
CA ALA A 215 -15.11 -33.35 3.23
C ALA A 215 -14.77 -32.19 4.18
N THR A 216 -13.77 -31.39 3.84
CA THR A 216 -13.42 -30.20 4.62
C THR A 216 -14.58 -29.19 4.65
N LEU A 217 -15.27 -28.97 3.53
CA LEU A 217 -16.44 -28.08 3.49
C LEU A 217 -17.56 -28.55 4.44
N GLU A 218 -17.83 -29.85 4.47
CA GLU A 218 -18.78 -30.46 5.41
C GLU A 218 -18.34 -30.24 6.87
N MET A 219 -17.05 -30.40 7.19
CA MET A 219 -16.51 -30.11 8.53
C MET A 219 -16.69 -28.64 8.94
N TYR A 220 -16.45 -27.69 8.04
CA TYR A 220 -16.71 -26.27 8.33
C TYR A 220 -18.18 -26.00 8.62
N ALA A 221 -19.08 -26.63 7.85
CA ALA A 221 -20.52 -26.46 8.03
C ALA A 221 -21.02 -27.04 9.36
N THR A 222 -20.44 -28.14 9.83
CA THR A 222 -20.83 -28.79 11.10
C THR A 222 -20.15 -28.16 12.31
N GLU A 223 -18.85 -27.89 12.25
CA GLU A 223 -18.05 -27.45 13.41
C GLU A 223 -18.02 -25.92 13.57
N CYS A 224 -18.19 -25.17 12.48
CA CYS A 224 -18.11 -23.71 12.44
C CYS A 224 -19.29 -23.07 11.68
N PRO A 225 -20.57 -23.35 12.02
CA PRO A 225 -21.75 -22.92 11.24
C PRO A 225 -21.94 -21.39 11.15
N ARG A 226 -21.21 -20.61 11.95
CA ARG A 226 -21.17 -19.15 11.90
C ARG A 226 -20.38 -18.63 10.69
N ILE A 227 -19.40 -19.39 10.21
CA ILE A 227 -18.55 -19.03 9.09
C ILE A 227 -19.17 -19.60 7.81
N VAL A 228 -19.50 -18.71 6.88
CA VAL A 228 -20.02 -19.07 5.57
C VAL A 228 -18.85 -19.19 4.61
N VAL A 229 -18.66 -20.40 4.08
CA VAL A 229 -17.62 -20.70 3.10
C VAL A 229 -18.12 -20.42 1.69
N ASN A 230 -17.36 -19.67 0.90
CA ASN A 230 -17.65 -19.28 -0.49
C ASN A 230 -19.07 -18.75 -0.70
N PRO A 231 -19.45 -17.63 -0.05
CA PRO A 231 -20.79 -17.08 -0.16
C PRO A 231 -21.09 -16.65 -1.60
N LYS A 232 -22.31 -16.92 -2.05
CA LYS A 232 -22.79 -16.45 -3.36
C LYS A 232 -23.62 -15.18 -3.19
N PRO A 233 -23.48 -14.19 -4.08
CA PRO A 233 -24.34 -13.02 -4.07
C PRO A 233 -25.79 -13.44 -4.30
N SER A 234 -26.68 -13.06 -3.39
CA SER A 234 -28.12 -13.32 -3.45
C SER A 234 -28.86 -11.99 -3.23
N PRO A 235 -29.92 -11.69 -4.00
CA PRO A 235 -30.73 -10.48 -3.80
C PRO A 235 -31.39 -10.42 -2.41
N PHE A 236 -31.58 -11.57 -1.75
CA PHE A 236 -32.13 -11.67 -0.39
C PHE A 236 -31.04 -11.76 0.70
N GLY A 237 -29.76 -11.72 0.32
CA GLY A 237 -28.64 -11.98 1.22
C GLY A 237 -28.53 -13.44 1.66
N PHE A 238 -27.58 -13.74 2.54
CA PHE A 238 -27.46 -15.01 3.23
C PHE A 238 -27.85 -14.79 4.71
N ARG A 239 -28.87 -15.53 5.22
CA ARG A 239 -29.45 -15.31 6.56
C ARG A 239 -29.78 -13.84 6.85
N GLY A 240 -30.32 -13.11 5.88
CA GLY A 240 -30.66 -11.68 6.01
C GLY A 240 -29.47 -10.72 6.03
N THR A 241 -28.23 -11.21 5.85
CA THR A 241 -27.03 -10.37 5.75
C THR A 241 -26.59 -10.28 4.28
N LYS A 242 -26.36 -9.05 3.80
CA LYS A 242 -25.80 -8.84 2.46
C LYS A 242 -24.35 -9.32 2.43
N VAL A 243 -24.00 -10.14 1.45
CA VAL A 243 -22.62 -10.60 1.23
C VAL A 243 -21.75 -9.39 0.84
N PRO A 244 -20.68 -9.08 1.58
CA PRO A 244 -19.81 -7.94 1.28
C PRO A 244 -18.95 -8.21 0.04
N ARG A 245 -18.46 -7.16 -0.63
CA ARG A 245 -17.62 -7.32 -1.85
C ARG A 245 -16.35 -8.10 -1.55
N GLU A 246 -15.84 -7.96 -0.34
CA GLU A 246 -14.64 -8.61 0.19
C GLU A 246 -14.83 -10.13 0.30
N ALA A 247 -16.07 -10.63 0.35
CA ALA A 247 -16.35 -12.06 0.37
C ALA A 247 -16.55 -12.66 -1.04
N LEU A 248 -16.42 -11.87 -2.11
CA LEU A 248 -16.54 -12.35 -3.49
C LEU A 248 -15.18 -12.74 -4.08
N PRO A 249 -14.99 -13.96 -4.61
CA PRO A 249 -13.68 -14.47 -5.03
C PRO A 249 -13.07 -13.76 -6.25
N ASP A 250 -13.88 -13.12 -7.08
CA ASP A 250 -13.44 -12.58 -8.39
C ASP A 250 -12.87 -11.15 -8.33
N VAL A 251 -12.87 -10.52 -7.14
CA VAL A 251 -12.46 -9.11 -6.95
C VAL A 251 -11.28 -9.08 -5.99
N ALA A 252 -10.13 -8.53 -6.40
CA ALA A 252 -8.98 -8.40 -5.48
C ALA A 252 -9.30 -7.35 -4.40
N LEU A 253 -8.87 -7.58 -3.16
CA LEU A 253 -9.21 -6.65 -2.06
C LEU A 253 -8.58 -5.26 -2.26
N ASP A 254 -7.46 -5.21 -2.98
CA ASP A 254 -6.70 -4.00 -3.24
C ASP A 254 -7.01 -3.31 -4.58
N ASP A 255 -7.94 -3.84 -5.40
CA ASP A 255 -8.33 -3.21 -6.67
C ASP A 255 -8.72 -1.72 -6.49
N PRO A 256 -9.49 -1.30 -5.46
CA PRO A 256 -9.84 0.10 -5.26
C PRO A 256 -8.63 1.01 -4.98
N ALA A 257 -7.54 0.47 -4.43
CA ALA A 257 -6.35 1.27 -4.09
C ALA A 257 -5.52 1.64 -5.33
N VAL A 258 -5.73 0.95 -6.46
CA VAL A 258 -4.96 1.12 -7.70
C VAL A 258 -5.86 1.26 -8.93
N GLU A 259 -7.12 1.66 -8.77
CA GLU A 259 -8.13 1.70 -9.84
C GLU A 259 -7.69 2.52 -11.08
N ASP A 260 -6.96 3.63 -10.84
CA ASP A 260 -6.50 4.53 -11.89
C ASP A 260 -5.16 4.11 -12.55
N ILE A 261 -4.50 3.07 -12.03
CA ILE A 261 -3.13 2.68 -12.42
C ILE A 261 -3.22 1.40 -13.26
N ASP A 262 -2.66 1.39 -14.46
CA ASP A 262 -2.59 0.17 -15.27
C ASP A 262 -1.63 -0.84 -14.61
N PRO A 263 -2.10 -2.02 -14.17
CA PRO A 263 -1.28 -3.00 -13.47
C PRO A 263 -0.21 -3.66 -14.36
N LYS A 264 -0.24 -3.50 -15.69
CA LYS A 264 0.75 -4.09 -16.60
C LYS A 264 1.87 -3.13 -16.98
N THR A 265 1.53 -1.86 -17.15
CA THR A 265 2.47 -0.84 -17.62
C THR A 265 2.94 0.07 -16.50
N TRP A 266 2.19 0.13 -15.38
CA TRP A 266 2.33 1.15 -14.33
C TRP A 266 2.30 2.58 -14.86
N VAL A 267 1.79 2.71 -16.09
CA VAL A 267 1.51 3.95 -16.81
C VAL A 267 0.00 4.15 -16.72
N LEU A 268 -0.45 5.37 -16.57
CA LEU A 268 -1.88 5.63 -16.39
C LEU A 268 -2.68 5.20 -17.61
N TYR A 269 -3.91 4.78 -17.37
CA TYR A 269 -4.88 4.53 -18.41
C TYR A 269 -5.04 5.78 -19.31
N GLY A 270 -4.52 5.72 -20.53
CA GLY A 270 -4.62 6.81 -21.52
C GLY A 270 -3.29 7.45 -21.93
N SER A 271 -2.17 7.06 -21.31
CA SER A 271 -0.83 7.46 -21.75
C SER A 271 -0.29 6.52 -22.83
N VAL A 272 -0.84 6.62 -24.04
CA VAL A 272 -0.04 6.25 -25.21
C VAL A 272 0.92 7.41 -25.43
N PRO A 273 2.26 7.21 -25.40
CA PRO A 273 3.17 8.24 -25.89
C PRO A 273 2.84 8.44 -27.36
N LYS A 274 2.16 9.54 -27.69
CA LYS A 274 2.04 9.95 -29.08
C LYS A 274 3.46 10.22 -29.54
N ALA A 275 4.02 9.37 -30.39
CA ALA A 275 5.32 9.58 -31.00
C ALA A 275 5.36 11.01 -31.54
N MET A 276 6.22 11.85 -30.96
CA MET A 276 6.41 13.20 -31.47
C MET A 276 6.94 13.08 -32.90
N PRO A 277 6.34 13.76 -33.89
CA PRO A 277 7.03 14.01 -35.14
C PRO A 277 8.34 14.75 -34.82
N PRO A 278 9.42 14.52 -35.57
CA PRO A 278 10.68 15.21 -35.32
C PRO A 278 10.45 16.72 -35.41
N LEU A 279 10.72 17.43 -34.31
CA LEU A 279 10.58 18.87 -34.23
C LEU A 279 11.63 19.51 -35.15
N LEU A 280 11.17 20.18 -36.19
CA LEU A 280 11.95 21.21 -36.87
C LEU A 280 12.36 22.28 -35.85
N SER A 281 13.64 22.64 -35.90
CA SER A 281 14.33 23.51 -34.95
C SER A 281 13.56 24.81 -34.65
N SER A 282 13.17 24.99 -33.40
CA SER A 282 12.87 26.30 -32.81
C SER A 282 13.71 26.44 -31.53
N PRO A 283 14.04 27.68 -31.10
CA PRO A 283 15.04 27.90 -30.07
C PRO A 283 14.61 27.23 -28.77
N VAL A 284 15.56 26.56 -28.12
CA VAL A 284 15.36 25.73 -26.92
C VAL A 284 14.68 26.54 -25.82
N GLU A 285 13.35 26.51 -25.77
CA GLU A 285 12.62 26.95 -24.61
C GLU A 285 12.85 25.92 -23.49
N LEU A 286 13.41 26.39 -22.38
CA LEU A 286 13.58 25.57 -21.19
C LEU A 286 12.23 24.98 -20.77
N SER A 287 12.24 23.69 -20.41
CA SER A 287 11.04 23.01 -19.90
C SER A 287 10.50 23.73 -18.67
N MET A 288 9.19 23.64 -18.42
CA MET A 288 8.60 24.24 -17.22
C MET A 288 9.28 23.74 -15.93
N ALA A 289 9.67 22.47 -15.87
CA ALA A 289 10.40 21.90 -14.75
C ALA A 289 11.76 22.59 -14.54
N GLU A 290 12.49 22.83 -15.63
CA GLU A 290 13.79 23.53 -15.59
C GLU A 290 13.62 24.99 -15.13
N LYS A 291 12.55 25.66 -15.59
CA LYS A 291 12.17 27.01 -15.16
C LYS A 291 11.85 27.04 -13.65
N PHE A 292 11.10 26.07 -13.13
CA PHE A 292 10.82 25.96 -11.69
C PHE A 292 12.08 25.68 -10.86
N ARG A 293 12.96 24.79 -11.34
CA ARG A 293 14.25 24.49 -10.69
C ARG A 293 15.11 25.75 -10.56
N LEU A 294 15.23 26.51 -11.65
CA LEU A 294 16.00 27.76 -11.66
C LEU A 294 15.37 28.83 -10.75
N ALA A 295 14.04 28.98 -10.77
CA ALA A 295 13.34 29.91 -9.88
C ALA A 295 13.53 29.56 -8.39
N PHE A 296 13.58 28.27 -8.04
CA PHE A 296 13.86 27.81 -6.69
C PHE A 296 15.29 28.14 -6.26
N VAL A 297 16.28 27.84 -7.10
CA VAL A 297 17.70 28.15 -6.85
C VAL A 297 17.91 29.67 -6.70
N GLU A 298 17.27 30.46 -7.56
CA GLU A 298 17.36 31.93 -7.48
C GLU A 298 16.74 32.47 -6.19
N ARG A 299 15.58 31.96 -5.77
CA ARG A 299 14.96 32.31 -4.49
C ARG A 299 15.88 31.96 -3.32
N ASP A 300 16.50 30.78 -3.34
CA ASP A 300 17.35 30.32 -2.26
C ASP A 300 18.63 31.16 -2.14
N ASN A 301 19.22 31.56 -3.28
CA ASN A 301 20.31 32.52 -3.36
C ASN A 301 19.91 33.91 -2.83
N ARG A 302 18.71 34.40 -3.14
CA ARG A 302 18.18 35.68 -2.60
C ARG A 302 17.96 35.63 -1.08
N LEU A 303 17.63 34.46 -0.54
CA LEU A 303 17.37 34.27 0.89
C LEU A 303 18.62 33.88 1.70
N ALA A 304 19.67 33.36 1.07
CA ALA A 304 20.91 32.95 1.73
C ALA A 304 21.57 34.06 2.58
N PRO A 305 21.70 35.33 2.11
CA PRO A 305 22.26 36.41 2.93
C PRO A 305 21.39 36.75 4.15
N LYS A 306 20.06 36.67 4.02
CA LYS A 306 19.13 36.92 5.14
C LYS A 306 19.25 35.83 6.19
N ARG A 307 19.33 34.56 5.78
CA ARG A 307 19.57 33.42 6.67
C ARG A 307 20.91 33.58 7.40
N ALA A 308 21.99 33.89 6.68
CA ALA A 308 23.31 34.12 7.28
C ALA A 308 23.31 35.30 8.28
N LYS A 309 22.61 36.41 7.95
CA LYS A 309 22.47 37.55 8.86
C LYS A 309 21.69 37.20 10.12
N ASN A 310 20.59 36.46 9.99
CA ASN A 310 19.77 36.01 11.12
C ASN A 310 20.58 35.06 12.01
N ILE A 311 21.31 34.09 11.44
CA ILE A 311 22.18 33.18 12.20
C ILE A 311 23.21 33.96 13.00
N ARG A 312 23.93 34.90 12.37
CA ARG A 312 24.91 35.76 13.07
C ARG A 312 24.27 36.63 14.15
N GLN A 313 23.03 37.07 13.95
CA GLN A 313 22.29 37.83 14.97
C GLN A 313 21.87 36.96 16.15
N HIS A 314 21.42 35.72 15.90
CA HIS A 314 21.12 34.75 16.95
C HIS A 314 22.38 34.37 17.74
N GLN A 315 23.51 34.14 17.08
CA GLN A 315 24.81 33.89 17.73
C GLN A 315 25.22 35.05 18.63
N ARG A 316 25.16 36.30 18.14
CA ARG A 316 25.47 37.48 18.96
C ARG A 316 24.50 37.70 20.13
N ARG A 317 23.26 37.25 20.02
CA ARG A 317 22.29 37.29 21.13
C ARG A 317 22.62 36.21 22.17
N ALA A 318 22.95 35.00 21.73
CA ALA A 318 23.39 33.91 22.60
C ALA A 318 24.71 34.22 23.33
N GLU A 319 25.63 34.97 22.72
CA GLU A 319 26.88 35.42 23.33
C GLU A 319 26.71 36.62 24.28
N ARG A 320 25.61 37.36 24.19
CA ARG A 320 25.30 38.52 25.03
C ARG A 320 24.44 38.20 26.24
N ASP A 321 23.82 37.02 26.28
CA ASP A 321 23.20 36.52 27.50
C ASP A 321 24.33 36.12 28.47
N PRO A 322 24.50 36.83 29.60
CA PRO A 322 25.49 36.42 30.57
C PRO A 322 25.14 35.02 31.09
N VAL A 323 26.14 34.14 31.07
CA VAL A 323 26.12 32.83 31.73
C VAL A 323 25.41 32.97 33.09
N PRO A 324 24.36 32.20 33.39
CA PRO A 324 23.77 32.22 34.72
C PRO A 324 24.86 31.82 35.71
N LYS A 325 25.16 32.72 36.65
CA LYS A 325 25.96 32.37 37.83
C LYS A 325 25.30 31.16 38.48
N ARG A 326 26.12 30.16 38.81
CA ARG A 326 25.73 28.98 39.59
C ARG A 326 24.79 29.39 40.73
N ALA A 327 23.57 28.88 40.67
CA ALA A 327 22.67 28.74 41.80
C ALA A 327 22.06 27.34 41.67
N ASP A 328 22.55 26.48 42.55
CA ASP A 328 21.96 25.31 43.19
C ASP A 328 21.05 24.34 42.42
N HIS A 329 21.40 23.07 42.66
CA HIS A 329 20.60 21.88 42.43
C HIS A 329 19.14 22.09 42.87
N SER A 330 18.22 22.20 41.91
CA SER A 330 16.89 21.58 41.91
C SER A 330 15.98 22.26 40.90
N CYS A 331 15.83 21.68 39.71
CA CYS A 331 14.50 21.37 39.16
C CYS A 331 14.65 20.63 37.84
N ILE A 332 14.25 19.37 37.92
CA ILE A 332 14.00 18.45 36.83
C ILE A 332 12.69 18.91 36.15
N TYR A 333 12.54 18.57 34.85
CA TYR A 333 11.34 18.65 34.00
C TYR A 333 11.06 20.00 33.29
N LYS A 334 11.42 20.08 32.01
CA LYS A 334 10.47 19.88 30.89
C LYS A 334 11.08 20.23 29.53
N LEU A 335 10.71 19.39 28.55
CA LEU A 335 10.80 19.55 27.09
C LEU A 335 12.13 19.14 26.45
N GLY A 336 12.22 17.83 26.21
CA GLY A 336 13.09 17.26 25.19
C GLY A 336 12.50 17.45 23.79
N ILE A 337 13.39 17.67 22.83
CA ILE A 337 13.39 16.99 21.54
C ILE A 337 14.86 16.66 21.24
N HIS A 338 15.20 15.38 21.22
CA HIS A 338 16.50 14.86 20.83
C HIS A 338 16.68 15.01 19.32
N ALA A 339 17.66 15.83 18.91
CA ALA A 339 18.32 15.68 17.62
C ALA A 339 19.59 14.83 17.87
N SER A 340 19.58 13.61 17.36
CA SER A 340 20.75 12.72 17.37
C SER A 340 21.77 13.17 16.33
N ASN A 341 22.93 13.58 16.82
CA ASN A 341 24.28 13.33 16.33
C ASN A 341 24.48 12.99 14.83
N VAL A 342 25.09 13.94 14.11
CA VAL A 342 26.10 13.64 13.08
C VAL A 342 27.34 14.47 13.40
N THR A 343 28.33 13.85 14.05
CA THR A 343 29.71 14.34 14.06
C THR A 343 30.63 13.18 13.71
N LEU A 344 31.04 13.17 12.45
CA LEU A 344 32.15 12.40 11.91
C LEU A 344 33.45 12.81 12.61
N SER A 345 34.17 11.77 13.03
CA SER A 345 35.53 11.80 13.56
C SER A 345 36.49 12.52 12.60
N LYS A 346 37.22 13.51 13.12
CA LYS A 346 38.42 14.09 12.50
C LYS A 346 39.39 14.53 13.59
N LYS A 347 39.98 13.56 14.28
CA LYS A 347 41.22 13.71 15.05
C LYS A 347 41.87 12.34 15.04
N ASP A 348 42.90 12.20 14.21
CA ASP A 348 44.10 11.38 14.43
C ASP A 348 44.93 11.38 13.14
N GLN A 349 45.55 12.51 12.84
CA GLN A 349 46.71 12.59 11.95
C GLN A 349 47.39 13.92 12.26
N ASP A 350 48.23 13.94 13.31
CA ASP A 350 49.34 14.89 13.52
C ASP A 350 49.95 14.66 14.90
N LYS A 351 50.72 13.58 15.03
CA LYS A 351 51.83 13.44 16.00
C LYS A 351 52.54 12.11 15.79
N LYS A 352 53.40 12.03 14.77
CA LYS A 352 54.46 11.01 14.68
C LYS A 352 55.57 11.43 13.71
N ASP A 353 56.05 12.65 13.84
CA ASP A 353 57.35 13.09 13.30
C ASP A 353 58.10 13.81 14.41
N ASP A 354 58.62 13.05 15.36
CA ASP A 354 59.71 13.48 16.25
C ASP A 354 60.22 12.25 17.02
N LYS A 355 61.13 11.50 16.37
CA LYS A 355 62.19 10.67 16.98
C LYS A 355 62.90 9.86 15.89
N GLN A 356 63.64 10.55 15.06
CA GLN A 356 64.84 10.01 14.41
C GLN A 356 65.94 11.05 14.59
N ASP A 357 66.62 11.01 15.74
CA ASP A 357 68.05 11.28 15.78
C ASP A 357 68.67 10.82 17.10
N HIS A 358 69.87 10.23 16.98
CA HIS A 358 70.78 9.67 18.01
C HIS A 358 70.84 8.14 18.15
N GLN A 359 71.28 7.48 17.08
CA GLN A 359 72.60 6.83 16.95
C GLN A 359 73.33 6.36 18.24
N LYS A 360 73.33 5.04 18.50
CA LYS A 360 74.51 4.15 18.59
C LYS A 360 74.14 2.78 19.15
#